data_AF-A0A538BTF5-F1
#
_entry.id   AF-A0A538BTF5-F1
#
_cell.length_a   1.000
_cell.length_b   1.000
_cell.length_c   1.000
_cell.angle_alpha   90.00
_cell.angle_beta   90.00
_cell.angle_gamma   90.00
#
_symmetry.space_group_name_H-M   'P 1'
#
loop_
_entity.id
_entity.type
_entity.pdbx_description
1 polymer ?
#
loop_
_entity_poly.entity_id
_entity_poly.type
_entity_poly.pdbx_seq_one_letter_code
_entity_poly.pdbx_strand_id
1 'polypeptide(L)'
;MRMLAGLGVALVLAAVGYADSTRNAGLGEVANCLRGGGAQVELSPMLREAAPWKELVGRRGSGVYEIELGGDRGTLLRVGRDVGAKQLQGVLDAEGARVTAQSSGRILALWYGRPAAGSAAALNRCLH
;
A
#
# COMPACT_ATOMS: atom_id res chain seq x y z
N MET A 1 -18.13 34.41 -38.75
CA MET A 1 -17.18 34.61 -37.62
C MET A 1 -17.72 33.88 -36.40
N ARG A 2 -16.88 33.09 -35.70
CA ARG A 2 -16.96 32.73 -34.27
C ARG A 2 -18.11 31.74 -33.89
N MET A 3 -17.94 30.64 -33.16
CA MET A 3 -16.81 30.02 -32.45
C MET A 3 -17.02 28.51 -32.32
N LEU A 4 -15.92 27.76 -32.27
CA LEU A 4 -15.82 26.41 -31.72
C LEU A 4 -16.17 26.42 -30.23
N ALA A 5 -17.03 25.50 -29.79
CA ALA A 5 -17.13 25.03 -28.41
C ALA A 5 -17.06 23.51 -28.50
N GLY A 6 -16.07 22.81 -27.97
CA GLY A 6 -15.33 23.04 -26.73
C GLY A 6 -15.60 21.82 -25.85
N LEU A 7 -14.60 20.93 -25.76
CA LEU A 7 -14.58 19.72 -24.93
C LEU A 7 -15.08 19.95 -23.50
N GLY A 8 -15.66 18.91 -22.89
CA GLY A 8 -15.94 18.90 -21.45
C GLY A 8 -16.37 17.55 -20.91
N VAL A 9 -15.56 16.51 -21.07
CA VAL A 9 -15.68 15.27 -20.28
C VAL A 9 -15.24 15.60 -18.86
N ALA A 10 -16.15 15.51 -17.88
CA ALA A 10 -15.80 15.55 -16.47
C ALA A 10 -16.61 14.48 -15.72
N LEU A 11 -16.00 13.30 -15.65
CA LEU A 11 -16.48 12.16 -14.89
C LEU A 11 -16.10 12.40 -13.43
N VAL A 12 -17.06 12.87 -12.62
CA VAL A 12 -16.85 13.09 -11.18
C VAL A 12 -17.14 11.78 -10.44
N LEU A 13 -16.07 11.04 -10.12
CA LEU A 13 -16.10 9.97 -9.14
C LEU A 13 -15.08 10.30 -8.04
N ALA A 14 -15.56 10.93 -6.97
CA ALA A 14 -14.82 11.01 -5.71
C ALA A 14 -15.72 10.47 -4.61
N ALA A 15 -15.55 9.17 -4.34
CA ALA A 15 -16.19 8.48 -3.24
C ALA A 15 -15.71 9.09 -1.91
N VAL A 16 -16.67 9.51 -1.10
CA VAL A 16 -16.48 10.01 0.27
C VAL A 16 -16.02 8.86 1.15
N GLY A 17 -14.73 8.85 1.49
CA GLY A 17 -14.15 7.95 2.48
C GLY A 17 -14.26 8.55 3.88
N TYR A 18 -15.15 7.97 4.67
CA TYR A 18 -15.48 8.33 6.05
C TYR A 18 -14.26 8.42 6.97
N ALA A 19 -14.25 9.46 7.80
CA ALA A 19 -13.27 9.75 8.82
C ALA A 19 -13.22 8.69 9.92
N ASP A 20 -12.03 8.17 10.21
CA ASP A 20 -11.69 7.51 11.47
C ASP A 20 -10.47 8.22 12.06
N SER A 21 -10.73 9.11 13.02
CA SER A 21 -9.73 9.96 13.67
C SER A 21 -9.09 9.23 14.85
N THR A 22 -8.04 8.46 14.58
CA THR A 22 -6.97 8.15 15.56
C THR A 22 -5.62 8.26 14.85
N ARG A 23 -4.63 8.90 15.49
CA ARG A 23 -3.36 9.41 14.93
C ARG A 23 -2.39 8.34 14.36
N ASN A 24 -2.83 7.56 13.39
CA ASN A 24 -2.01 6.68 12.55
C ASN A 24 -2.60 6.71 11.15
N ALA A 25 -1.78 7.01 10.13
CA ALA A 25 -2.25 7.12 8.75
C ALA A 25 -3.09 5.89 8.36
N GLY A 26 -4.32 6.14 7.90
CA GLY A 26 -5.20 5.08 7.42
C GLY A 26 -4.59 4.41 6.19
N LEU A 27 -4.92 3.14 5.92
CA LEU A 27 -4.35 2.43 4.78
C LEU A 27 -4.63 3.14 3.44
N GLY A 28 -5.83 3.73 3.30
CA GLY A 28 -6.19 4.57 2.15
C GLY A 28 -5.45 5.91 2.12
N GLU A 29 -5.09 6.48 3.28
CA GLU A 29 -4.33 7.72 3.37
C GLU A 29 -2.87 7.50 2.95
N VAL A 30 -2.25 6.41 3.40
CA VAL A 30 -0.92 5.99 2.95
C VAL A 30 -0.93 5.75 1.44
N ALA A 31 -1.95 5.04 0.92
CA ALA A 31 -2.13 4.84 -0.51
C ALA A 31 -2.26 6.17 -1.28
N ASN A 32 -3.04 7.13 -0.76
CA ASN A 32 -3.20 8.45 -1.37
C ASN A 32 -1.90 9.26 -1.34
N CYS A 33 -1.16 9.25 -0.22
CA CYS A 33 0.13 9.90 -0.09
C CYS A 33 1.15 9.35 -1.11
N LEU A 34 1.19 8.02 -1.25
CA LEU A 34 2.04 7.37 -2.24
C LEU A 34 1.67 7.77 -3.67
N ARG A 35 0.36 7.79 -4.02
CA ARG A 35 -0.08 8.30 -5.33
C ARG A 35 0.31 9.75 -5.57
N GLY A 36 0.16 10.60 -4.55
CA GLY A 36 0.60 12.00 -4.61
C GLY A 36 2.12 12.15 -4.80
N GLY A 37 2.90 11.18 -4.30
CA GLY A 37 4.33 11.06 -4.53
C GLY A 37 4.74 10.39 -5.86
N GLY A 38 3.77 10.09 -6.74
CA GLY A 38 4.02 9.47 -8.05
C GLY A 38 4.08 7.94 -8.05
N ALA A 39 3.72 7.28 -6.95
CA ALA A 39 3.57 5.83 -6.94
C ALA A 39 2.34 5.40 -7.73
N GLN A 40 2.43 4.27 -8.43
CA GLN A 40 1.23 3.57 -8.89
C GLN A 40 0.68 2.77 -7.71
N VAL A 41 -0.63 2.92 -7.44
CA VAL A 41 -1.29 2.26 -6.32
C VAL A 41 -2.64 1.73 -6.76
N GLU A 42 -2.72 0.41 -6.90
CA GLU A 42 -3.90 -0.30 -7.38
C GLU A 42 -4.56 -1.05 -6.24
N LEU A 43 -5.87 -0.89 -6.07
CA LEU A 43 -6.61 -1.70 -5.11
C LEU A 43 -6.70 -3.13 -5.65
N SER A 44 -6.14 -4.09 -4.92
CA SER A 44 -6.27 -5.50 -5.23
C SER A 44 -7.35 -6.13 -4.35
N PRO A 45 -8.37 -6.80 -4.93
CA PRO A 45 -9.39 -7.50 -4.14
C PRO A 45 -8.83 -8.69 -3.36
N MET A 46 -7.63 -9.18 -3.73
CA MET A 46 -6.96 -10.31 -3.08
C MET A 46 -5.43 -10.14 -3.12
N LEU A 47 -4.75 -10.49 -2.03
CA LEU A 47 -3.31 -10.80 -2.07
C LEU A 47 -3.10 -11.91 -3.13
N ARG A 48 -2.42 -11.60 -4.25
CA ARG A 48 -2.23 -12.51 -5.40
C ARG A 48 -1.92 -13.93 -4.96
N GLU A 49 -2.74 -14.91 -5.37
CA GLU A 49 -2.94 -16.28 -4.84
C GLU A 49 -1.70 -17.13 -4.48
N ALA A 50 -0.47 -16.74 -4.84
CA ALA A 50 0.74 -17.55 -4.69
C ALA A 50 1.68 -17.28 -3.48
N ALA A 51 1.40 -16.31 -2.60
CA ALA A 51 2.30 -16.00 -1.48
C ALA A 51 1.98 -16.86 -0.22
N PRO A 52 2.90 -17.72 0.27
CA PRO A 52 2.66 -18.60 1.43
C PRO A 52 2.38 -17.83 2.74
N TRP A 53 2.95 -16.64 2.87
CA TRP A 53 2.83 -15.77 4.03
C TRP A 53 1.47 -15.06 4.21
N LYS A 54 0.50 -15.32 3.35
CA LYS A 54 -0.83 -14.66 3.42
C LYS A 54 -1.63 -14.97 4.66
N GLU A 55 -1.44 -16.14 5.24
CA GLU A 55 -2.13 -16.48 6.48
C GLU A 55 -1.66 -15.60 7.65
N LEU A 56 -0.42 -15.09 7.59
CA LEU A 56 0.18 -14.23 8.61
C LEU A 56 -0.36 -12.80 8.59
N VAL A 57 -0.84 -12.35 7.42
CA VAL A 57 -1.30 -10.98 7.20
C VAL A 57 -2.82 -10.79 7.28
N GLY A 58 -3.54 -11.85 7.67
CA GLY A 58 -4.96 -11.79 8.03
C GLY A 58 -5.89 -11.96 6.83
N ARG A 59 -6.81 -12.93 6.95
CA ARG A 59 -7.86 -13.19 5.96
C ARG A 59 -8.85 -12.03 5.85
N ARG A 60 -9.22 -11.74 4.60
CA ARG A 60 -10.46 -11.09 4.10
C ARG A 60 -10.88 -9.79 4.79
N GLY A 61 -10.73 -8.67 4.07
CA GLY A 61 -11.58 -7.49 4.26
C GLY A 61 -10.85 -6.18 4.52
N SER A 62 -9.52 -6.18 4.70
CA SER A 62 -8.75 -4.93 4.68
C SER A 62 -8.23 -4.70 3.26
N GLY A 63 -8.55 -3.54 2.66
CA GLY A 63 -8.23 -3.24 1.27
C GLY A 63 -6.74 -3.39 1.00
N VAL A 64 -6.34 -4.36 0.19
CA VAL A 64 -4.95 -4.58 -0.18
C VAL A 64 -4.62 -3.65 -1.33
N TYR A 65 -3.49 -2.97 -1.29
CA TYR A 65 -3.01 -2.18 -2.41
C TYR A 65 -1.71 -2.77 -2.96
N GLU A 66 -1.66 -3.03 -4.26
CA GLU A 66 -0.38 -3.22 -4.93
C GLU A 66 0.22 -1.84 -5.17
N ILE A 67 1.50 -1.68 -4.87
CA ILE A 67 2.25 -0.44 -5.01
C ILE A 67 3.44 -0.65 -5.93
N GLU A 68 3.66 0.31 -6.82
CA GLU A 68 4.90 0.43 -7.60
C GLU A 68 5.47 1.83 -7.39
N LEU A 69 6.71 1.89 -6.92
CA LEU A 69 7.38 3.14 -6.58
C LEU A 69 8.84 3.07 -7.04
N GLY A 70 9.20 3.90 -8.00
CA GLY A 70 10.59 3.95 -8.49
C GLY A 70 11.11 2.62 -9.08
N GLY A 71 10.21 1.77 -9.58
CA GLY A 71 10.53 0.42 -10.07
C GLY A 71 10.50 -0.67 -8.99
N ASP A 72 10.42 -0.30 -7.71
CA ASP A 72 10.18 -1.26 -6.62
C ASP A 72 8.69 -1.57 -6.53
N ARG A 73 8.37 -2.87 -6.45
CA ARG A 73 7.00 -3.35 -6.33
C ARG A 73 6.76 -3.96 -4.97
N GLY A 74 5.55 -3.82 -4.44
CA GLY A 74 5.17 -4.44 -3.19
C GLY A 74 3.67 -4.39 -2.95
N THR A 75 3.26 -4.94 -1.81
CA THR A 75 1.88 -4.96 -1.35
C THR A 75 1.75 -4.19 -0.06
N LEU A 76 0.85 -3.23 -0.01
CA LEU A 76 0.47 -2.45 1.16
C LEU A 76 -0.83 -3.00 1.76
N LEU A 77 -0.84 -3.23 3.06
CA LEU A 77 -1.96 -3.83 3.76
C LEU A 77 -1.99 -3.41 5.23
N ARG A 78 -3.13 -3.70 5.89
CA ARG A 78 -3.28 -3.51 7.33
C ARG A 78 -3.06 -4.83 8.06
N VAL A 79 -2.26 -4.81 9.11
CA VAL A 79 -1.99 -5.95 9.98
C VAL A 79 -2.67 -5.85 11.35
N GLY A 80 -2.71 -6.99 12.05
CA GLY A 80 -3.14 -7.07 13.44
C GLY A 80 -2.27 -6.21 14.36
N ARG A 81 -2.80 -5.83 15.54
CA ARG A 81 -2.06 -4.99 16.51
C ARG A 81 -0.79 -5.65 17.03
N ASP A 82 -0.73 -6.98 16.99
CA ASP A 82 0.36 -7.78 17.55
C ASP A 82 1.38 -8.23 16.50
N VAL A 83 1.26 -7.76 15.25
CA VAL A 83 2.13 -8.16 14.13
C VAL A 83 3.13 -7.03 13.83
N GLY A 84 4.36 -7.16 14.31
CA GLY A 84 5.46 -6.25 13.97
C GLY A 84 6.25 -6.69 12.73
N ALA A 85 6.76 -5.75 11.93
CA ALA A 85 7.56 -6.07 10.73
C ALA A 85 8.75 -6.99 11.03
N LYS A 86 9.43 -6.84 12.18
CA LYS A 86 10.57 -7.69 12.54
C LYS A 86 10.16 -9.16 12.75
N GLN A 87 9.04 -9.38 13.43
CA GLN A 87 8.50 -10.72 13.65
C GLN A 87 8.06 -11.33 12.31
N LEU A 88 7.36 -10.55 11.49
CA LEU A 88 6.93 -10.99 10.17
C LEU A 88 8.11 -11.29 9.25
N GLN A 89 9.14 -10.43 9.23
CA GLN A 89 10.37 -10.67 8.46
C GLN A 89 11.03 -11.99 8.87
N GLY A 90 11.10 -12.29 10.18
CA GLY A 90 11.66 -13.55 10.65
C GLY A 90 10.91 -14.79 10.12
N VAL A 91 9.58 -14.72 10.02
CA VAL A 91 8.79 -15.80 9.42
C VAL A 91 9.01 -15.88 7.91
N LEU A 92 9.03 -14.73 7.22
CA LEU A 92 9.29 -14.64 5.78
C LEU A 92 10.67 -15.21 5.41
N ASP A 93 11.70 -14.90 6.20
CA ASP A 93 13.05 -15.41 6.03
C ASP A 93 13.11 -16.93 6.24
N ALA A 94 12.39 -17.45 7.26
CA ALA A 94 12.30 -18.88 7.53
C ALA A 94 11.59 -19.66 6.41
N GLU A 95 10.62 -19.03 5.74
CA GLU A 95 9.96 -19.57 4.55
C GLU A 95 10.79 -19.41 3.26
N GLY A 96 11.96 -18.77 3.32
CA GLY A 96 12.79 -18.47 2.16
C GLY A 96 12.16 -17.45 1.21
N ALA A 97 11.18 -16.66 1.69
CA ALA A 97 10.50 -15.67 0.89
C ALA A 97 11.44 -14.49 0.60
N ARG A 98 11.59 -14.16 -0.69
CA ARG A 98 12.41 -13.02 -1.12
C ARG A 98 11.60 -11.73 -1.05
N VAL A 99 11.23 -11.32 0.15
CA VAL A 99 10.46 -10.11 0.40
C VAL A 99 11.02 -9.32 1.59
N THR A 100 10.78 -8.02 1.61
CA THR A 100 11.15 -7.16 2.73
C THR A 100 9.91 -6.54 3.36
N ALA A 101 9.71 -6.77 4.65
CA ALA A 101 8.65 -6.19 5.47
C ALA A 101 9.07 -4.82 6.00
N GLN A 102 8.23 -3.82 5.75
CA GLN A 102 8.37 -2.46 6.29
C GLN A 102 7.03 -2.02 6.88
N SER A 103 6.99 -1.70 8.17
CA SER A 103 5.74 -1.34 8.86
C SER A 103 5.85 -0.06 9.68
N SER A 104 4.72 0.63 9.84
CA SER A 104 4.49 1.62 10.90
C SER A 104 3.11 1.40 11.48
N GLY A 105 3.04 1.25 12.80
CA GLY A 105 1.79 0.93 13.50
C GLY A 105 1.13 -0.32 12.93
N ARG A 106 -0.05 -0.16 12.33
CA ARG A 106 -0.84 -1.25 11.74
C ARG A 106 -0.72 -1.35 10.23
N ILE A 107 0.10 -0.51 9.59
CA ILE A 107 0.28 -0.53 8.14
C ILE A 107 1.60 -1.22 7.84
N LEU A 108 1.53 -2.16 6.90
CA LEU A 108 2.66 -2.96 6.45
C LEU A 108 2.76 -2.86 4.94
N ALA A 109 3.96 -2.64 4.43
CA ALA A 109 4.33 -2.95 3.07
C ALA A 109 5.23 -4.19 3.03
N LEU A 110 4.95 -5.06 2.06
CA LEU A 110 5.77 -6.20 1.71
C LEU A 110 6.35 -5.96 0.32
N TRP A 111 7.62 -5.60 0.27
CA TRP A 111 8.34 -5.36 -0.98
C TRP A 111 8.77 -6.69 -1.60
N TYR A 112 8.63 -6.83 -2.92
CA TYR A 112 9.18 -7.95 -3.66
C TYR A 112 10.69 -7.76 -3.81
N GLY A 113 11.46 -8.45 -2.99
CA GLY A 113 12.90 -8.22 -2.82
C GLY A 113 13.21 -7.11 -1.81
N ARG A 114 14.40 -6.50 -1.96
CA ARG A 114 14.85 -5.37 -1.14
C ARG A 114 14.57 -4.07 -1.88
N PRO A 115 13.75 -3.16 -1.33
CA PRO A 115 13.45 -1.90 -2.00
C PRO A 115 14.68 -0.99 -2.04
N ALA A 116 14.74 -0.10 -3.02
CA ALA A 116 15.69 0.99 -3.03
C ALA A 116 15.47 1.93 -1.83
N ALA A 117 16.55 2.58 -1.38
CA ALA A 117 16.50 3.50 -0.25
C ALA A 117 15.48 4.64 -0.45
N GLY A 118 15.32 5.11 -1.70
CA GLY A 118 14.34 6.14 -2.06
C GLY A 118 12.90 5.68 -1.84
N SER A 119 12.56 4.46 -2.27
CA SER A 119 11.22 3.89 -2.12
C SER A 119 10.87 3.60 -0.67
N ALA A 120 11.83 3.05 0.09
CA ALA A 120 11.68 2.85 1.52
C ALA A 120 11.48 4.18 2.27
N ALA A 121 12.25 5.22 1.93
CA ALA A 121 12.12 6.54 2.54
C ALA A 121 10.79 7.22 2.20
N ALA A 122 10.34 7.10 0.94
CA ALA A 122 9.07 7.64 0.50
C ALA A 122 7.89 6.97 1.22
N LEU A 123 7.93 5.65 1.41
CA LEU A 123 6.94 4.96 2.22
C LEU A 123 6.98 5.43 3.68
N ASN A 124 8.17 5.56 4.29
CA ASN A 124 8.29 6.07 5.66
C ASN A 124 7.64 7.45 5.84
N ARG A 125 7.81 8.36 4.86
CA ARG A 125 7.15 9.68 4.91
C ARG A 125 5.62 9.60 4.88
N CYS A 126 5.06 8.61 4.18
CA CYS A 126 3.62 8.41 4.11
C CYS A 126 3.04 7.62 5.30
N LEU A 127 3.90 7.04 6.13
CA LEU A 127 3.55 6.24 7.30
C LEU A 127 3.51 7.04 8.61
N HIS A 128 3.83 8.34 8.56
CA HIS A 128 3.87 9.30 9.67
C HIS A 128 2.87 10.42 9.44
#